data_AF-A0A7V8A8L6-F1
#
_entry.id   AF-A0A7V8A8L6-F1
#
_cell.length_a   1.000
_cell.length_b   1.000
_cell.length_c   1.000
_cell.angle_alpha   90.00
_cell.angle_beta   90.00
_cell.angle_gamma   90.00
#
_symmetry.space_group_name_H-M   'P 1'
#
loop_
_entity.id
_entity.type
_entity.pdbx_description
1 polymer ?
#
loop_
_entity_poly.entity_id
_entity_poly.type
_entity_poly.pdbx_seq_one_letter_code
_entity_poly.pdbx_strand_id
1 'polypeptide(L)'
;MIILQFPGQGSQAVGMGQALANEFPIAKAIFAEVDEALGQNLSGLMFEGPIETLTLTENAQPAIMAASIALLRVFEAELGFDIAKAAYVAGHSLGEYTALTAARAFTLSDCAKLLKLRGQAMQRAVKAGEGAMASLIGPKVDIALAETAALEGAKHGICVVANDNNNGNVVISGEKAAVDAAIEAAKAMGARAIPLAVSAPFHCPLMAPAADEMRAALDGVAMQSPVVPLVPNISLEPTQDVAIIKSLLVEQVTGRVRWRETIEMFG
;
A
#
# COMPACT_ATOMS: atom_id res chain seq x y z
N MET A 1 18.59 6.68 15.13
CA MET A 1 18.47 6.30 13.71
C MET A 1 17.12 6.83 13.23
N ILE A 2 17.06 7.52 12.09
CA ILE A 2 15.79 8.02 11.53
C ILE A 2 15.32 7.01 10.48
N ILE A 3 14.05 6.63 10.54
CA ILE A 3 13.39 5.79 9.55
C ILE A 3 12.12 6.52 9.11
N LEU A 4 11.88 6.59 7.81
CA LEU A 4 10.64 7.16 7.29
C LEU A 4 9.69 6.03 6.90
N GLN A 5 8.49 6.07 7.47
CA GLN A 5 7.45 5.09 7.24
C GLN A 5 6.26 5.75 6.56
N PHE A 6 5.76 5.13 5.50
CA PHE A 6 4.65 5.65 4.71
C PHE A 6 3.44 4.72 4.79
N PRO A 7 2.24 5.27 5.09
CA PRO A 7 1.06 4.44 5.33
C PRO A 7 0.51 3.82 4.04
N GLY A 8 -0.23 2.73 4.23
CA GLY A 8 -0.97 2.03 3.18
C GLY A 8 -2.43 2.48 3.06
N GLN A 9 -3.19 1.78 2.21
CA GLN A 9 -4.61 2.08 1.99
C GLN A 9 -5.41 1.83 3.28
N GLY A 10 -6.41 2.69 3.53
CA GLY A 10 -7.19 2.70 4.78
C GLY A 10 -6.87 3.89 5.67
N SER A 11 -5.80 4.63 5.39
CA SER A 11 -5.43 5.87 6.11
C SER A 11 -5.97 7.14 5.46
N GLN A 12 -6.69 7.06 4.33
CA GLN A 12 -7.28 8.22 3.68
C GLN A 12 -8.41 8.83 4.53
N ALA A 13 -8.49 10.14 4.55
CA ALA A 13 -9.56 10.88 5.22
C ALA A 13 -9.92 12.13 4.42
N VAL A 14 -11.20 12.49 4.42
CA VAL A 14 -11.65 13.77 3.85
C VAL A 14 -11.02 14.92 4.65
N GLY A 15 -10.50 15.92 3.95
CA GLY A 15 -9.74 17.04 4.52
C GLY A 15 -8.23 16.78 4.59
N MET A 16 -7.74 15.58 4.26
CA MET A 16 -6.31 15.29 4.34
C MET A 16 -5.49 16.20 3.40
N GLY A 17 -4.41 16.78 3.92
CA GLY A 17 -3.54 17.69 3.15
C GLY A 17 -4.06 19.12 2.99
N GLN A 18 -5.35 19.41 3.27
CA GLN A 18 -5.93 20.73 3.02
C GLN A 18 -5.25 21.83 3.86
N ALA A 19 -5.03 21.58 5.15
CA ALA A 19 -4.32 22.54 6.02
C ALA A 19 -2.90 22.82 5.51
N LEU A 20 -2.19 21.80 5.00
CA LEU A 20 -0.86 21.97 4.42
C LEU A 20 -0.93 22.83 3.14
N ALA A 21 -1.89 22.57 2.25
CA ALA A 21 -2.06 23.31 1.01
C ALA A 21 -2.41 24.79 1.23
N ASN A 22 -3.17 25.08 2.30
CA ASN A 22 -3.56 26.44 2.66
C ASN A 22 -2.39 27.25 3.24
N GLU A 23 -1.53 26.61 4.04
CA GLU A 23 -0.43 27.28 4.74
C GLU A 23 0.86 27.33 3.91
N PHE A 24 1.19 26.26 3.19
CA PHE A 24 2.50 26.09 2.56
C PHE A 24 2.41 26.05 1.03
N PRO A 25 3.02 27.00 0.30
CA PRO A 25 3.04 27.01 -1.16
C PRO A 25 3.61 25.72 -1.77
N ILE A 26 4.60 25.09 -1.12
CA ILE A 26 5.18 23.84 -1.60
C ILE A 26 4.18 22.69 -1.56
N ALA A 27 3.36 22.58 -0.51
CA ALA A 27 2.31 21.55 -0.45
C ALA A 27 1.25 21.79 -1.53
N LYS A 28 0.84 23.04 -1.75
CA LYS A 28 -0.08 23.41 -2.82
C LYS A 28 0.44 22.99 -4.21
N ALA A 29 1.73 23.20 -4.46
CA ALA A 29 2.36 22.78 -5.73
C ALA A 29 2.36 21.26 -5.91
N ILE A 30 2.61 20.49 -4.85
CA ILE A 30 2.55 19.01 -4.88
C ILE A 30 1.17 18.52 -5.29
N PHE A 31 0.10 19.08 -4.70
CA PHE A 31 -1.27 18.69 -5.07
C PHE A 31 -1.61 19.09 -6.51
N ALA A 32 -1.18 20.28 -6.96
CA ALA A 32 -1.40 20.72 -8.34
C ALA A 32 -0.67 19.82 -9.36
N GLU A 33 0.57 19.41 -9.08
CA GLU A 33 1.32 18.50 -9.95
C GLU A 33 0.63 17.13 -10.06
N VAL A 34 0.12 16.60 -8.93
CA VAL A 34 -0.63 15.33 -8.93
C VAL A 34 -1.92 15.45 -9.72
N ASP A 35 -2.67 16.54 -9.55
CA ASP A 35 -3.91 16.77 -10.29
C ASP A 35 -3.65 16.85 -11.81
N GLU A 36 -2.60 17.58 -12.21
CA GLU A 36 -2.16 17.68 -13.61
C GLU A 36 -1.73 16.31 -14.16
N ALA A 37 -0.91 15.57 -13.43
CA ALA A 37 -0.41 14.26 -13.85
C ALA A 37 -1.53 13.24 -14.07
N LEU A 38 -2.61 13.35 -13.30
CA LEU A 38 -3.78 12.48 -13.38
C LEU A 38 -4.87 13.00 -14.32
N GLY A 39 -4.80 14.27 -14.73
CA GLY A 39 -5.90 14.93 -15.45
C GLY A 39 -7.21 14.96 -14.65
N GLN A 40 -7.11 14.96 -13.31
CA GLN A 40 -8.23 14.82 -12.38
C GLN A 40 -8.02 15.80 -11.21
N ASN A 41 -9.09 16.45 -10.74
CA ASN A 41 -9.05 17.22 -9.49
C ASN A 41 -9.09 16.28 -8.27
N LEU A 42 -7.99 15.56 -8.03
CA LEU A 42 -7.85 14.64 -6.91
C LEU A 42 -7.77 15.41 -5.60
N SER A 43 -7.07 16.56 -5.58
CA SER A 43 -6.96 17.41 -4.39
C SER A 43 -8.32 17.90 -3.89
N GLY A 44 -9.23 18.31 -4.78
CA GLY A 44 -10.61 18.64 -4.43
C GLY A 44 -11.37 17.45 -3.82
N LEU A 45 -11.19 16.24 -4.38
CA LEU A 45 -11.75 15.01 -3.79
C LEU A 45 -11.16 14.72 -2.40
N MET A 46 -9.86 14.94 -2.21
CA MET A 46 -9.19 14.76 -0.93
C MET A 46 -9.69 15.72 0.14
N PHE A 47 -9.94 16.98 -0.22
CA PHE A 47 -10.30 18.02 0.73
C PHE A 47 -11.78 18.00 1.10
N GLU A 48 -12.66 17.80 0.12
CA GLU A 48 -14.10 18.04 0.27
C GLU A 48 -14.96 16.89 -0.27
N GLY A 49 -14.35 15.91 -0.94
CA GLY A 49 -15.06 14.83 -1.61
C GLY A 49 -15.78 13.86 -0.68
N PRO A 50 -16.78 13.12 -1.20
CA PRO A 50 -17.40 12.05 -0.45
C PRO A 50 -16.38 10.93 -0.17
N ILE A 51 -16.35 10.47 1.08
CA ILE A 51 -15.40 9.44 1.54
C ILE A 51 -15.50 8.15 0.73
N GLU A 52 -16.68 7.83 0.22
CA GLU A 52 -16.94 6.65 -0.61
C GLU A 52 -16.16 6.72 -1.93
N THR A 53 -16.08 7.90 -2.54
CA THR A 53 -15.32 8.10 -3.79
C THR A 53 -13.82 8.18 -3.52
N LEU A 54 -13.41 8.83 -2.43
CA LEU A 54 -12.00 8.89 -2.03
C LEU A 54 -11.44 7.49 -1.67
N THR A 55 -12.29 6.62 -1.12
CA THR A 55 -11.91 5.25 -0.71
C THR A 55 -11.84 4.27 -1.89
N LEU A 56 -12.31 4.65 -3.08
CA LEU A 56 -12.03 3.86 -4.29
C LEU A 56 -10.50 3.74 -4.45
N THR A 57 -10.01 2.53 -4.66
CA THR A 57 -8.58 2.21 -4.62
C THR A 57 -7.79 3.04 -5.63
N GLU A 58 -8.37 3.31 -6.81
CA GLU A 58 -7.78 4.20 -7.82
C GLU A 58 -7.59 5.66 -7.37
N ASN A 59 -8.32 6.13 -6.35
CA ASN A 59 -8.20 7.48 -5.80
C ASN A 59 -7.38 7.44 -4.50
N ALA A 60 -7.66 6.49 -3.60
CA ALA A 60 -7.02 6.39 -2.30
C ALA A 60 -5.49 6.26 -2.42
N GLN A 61 -5.00 5.45 -3.37
CA GLN A 61 -3.56 5.24 -3.52
C GLN A 61 -2.78 6.51 -3.87
N PRO A 62 -3.06 7.20 -4.99
CA PRO A 62 -2.37 8.45 -5.29
C PRO A 62 -2.63 9.55 -4.26
N ALA A 63 -3.80 9.56 -3.61
CA ALA A 63 -4.15 10.57 -2.63
C ALA A 63 -3.34 10.46 -1.33
N ILE A 64 -3.15 9.24 -0.80
CA ILE A 64 -2.30 8.98 0.37
C ILE A 64 -0.84 9.33 0.07
N MET A 65 -0.37 9.00 -1.13
CA MET A 65 0.97 9.36 -1.59
C MET A 65 1.15 10.88 -1.66
N ALA A 66 0.21 11.60 -2.30
CA ALA A 66 0.26 13.06 -2.42
C ALA A 66 0.29 13.76 -1.05
N ALA A 67 -0.58 13.35 -0.12
CA ALA A 67 -0.60 13.92 1.23
C ALA A 67 0.72 13.65 1.99
N SER A 68 1.27 12.44 1.87
CA SER A 68 2.53 12.06 2.52
C SER A 68 3.73 12.82 1.96
N ILE A 69 3.80 12.98 0.63
CA ILE A 69 4.88 13.73 -0.01
C ILE A 69 4.73 15.23 0.25
N ALA A 70 3.51 15.77 0.27
CA ALA A 70 3.28 17.18 0.62
C ALA A 70 3.82 17.48 2.03
N LEU A 71 3.50 16.64 3.01
CA LEU A 71 4.01 16.78 4.38
C LEU A 71 5.54 16.68 4.42
N LEU A 72 6.13 15.69 3.76
CA LEU A 72 7.58 15.53 3.72
C LEU A 72 8.26 16.76 3.09
N ARG A 73 7.73 17.29 1.98
CA ARG A 73 8.31 18.44 1.28
C ARG A 73 8.23 19.71 2.11
N VAL A 74 7.14 19.91 2.86
CA VAL A 74 7.05 20.97 3.87
C VAL A 74 8.11 20.78 4.95
N PHE A 75 8.27 19.55 5.47
CA PHE A 75 9.27 19.24 6.49
C PHE A 75 10.71 19.50 6.01
N GLU A 76 11.03 19.14 4.77
CA GLU A 76 12.32 19.42 4.12
C GLU A 76 12.56 20.94 3.97
N ALA A 77 11.55 21.69 3.50
CA ALA A 77 11.66 23.11 3.21
C ALA A 77 11.71 23.99 4.48
N GLU A 78 10.83 23.73 5.44
CA GLU A 78 10.65 24.59 6.62
C GLU A 78 11.62 24.24 7.75
N LEU A 79 11.99 22.96 7.88
CA LEU A 79 12.82 22.46 8.99
C LEU A 79 14.19 21.97 8.54
N GLY A 80 14.52 22.09 7.25
CA GLY A 80 15.82 21.69 6.71
C GLY A 80 16.10 20.19 6.87
N PHE A 81 15.04 19.38 6.94
CA PHE A 81 15.19 17.94 6.99
C PHE A 81 15.78 17.44 5.66
N ASP A 82 16.78 16.57 5.75
CA ASP A 82 17.39 15.94 4.60
C ASP A 82 17.11 14.45 4.67
N ILE A 83 16.34 13.95 3.69
CA ILE A 83 15.98 12.54 3.61
C ILE A 83 17.21 11.63 3.56
N ALA A 84 18.34 12.08 3.00
CA ALA A 84 19.56 11.29 2.95
C ALA A 84 20.14 10.95 4.34
N LYS A 85 19.63 11.59 5.41
CA LYS A 85 19.98 11.27 6.81
C LYS A 85 19.14 10.12 7.39
N ALA A 86 18.10 9.67 6.70
CA ALA A 86 17.36 8.46 7.10
C ALA A 86 18.21 7.23 6.81
N ALA A 87 18.15 6.24 7.70
CA ALA A 87 18.80 4.95 7.47
C ALA A 87 18.02 4.12 6.46
N TYR A 88 16.69 4.18 6.54
CA TYR A 88 15.78 3.42 5.69
C TYR A 88 14.51 4.21 5.37
N VAL A 89 13.92 3.90 4.22
CA VAL A 89 12.52 4.21 3.93
C VAL A 89 11.74 2.89 3.81
N ALA A 90 10.50 2.88 4.28
CA ALA A 90 9.59 1.76 4.14
C ALA A 90 8.16 2.27 3.99
N GLY A 91 7.30 1.50 3.36
CA GLY A 91 5.88 1.81 3.39
C GLY A 91 5.02 0.59 3.19
N HIS A 92 3.80 0.66 3.70
CA HIS A 92 2.88 -0.46 3.70
C HIS A 92 2.13 -0.53 2.38
N SER A 93 2.33 -1.60 1.60
CA SER A 93 1.69 -1.80 0.29
C SER A 93 1.93 -0.61 -0.66
N LEU A 94 0.92 0.20 -0.96
CA LEU A 94 1.08 1.42 -1.75
C LEU A 94 2.15 2.37 -1.17
N GLY A 95 2.34 2.34 0.16
CA GLY A 95 3.30 3.19 0.84
C GLY A 95 4.74 2.93 0.37
N GLU A 96 5.02 1.75 -0.20
CA GLU A 96 6.32 1.44 -0.81
C GLU A 96 6.63 2.38 -2.01
N TYR A 97 5.61 2.72 -2.80
CA TYR A 97 5.73 3.70 -3.88
C TYR A 97 5.94 5.11 -3.33
N THR A 98 5.25 5.47 -2.24
CA THR A 98 5.46 6.74 -1.53
C THR A 98 6.88 6.84 -0.97
N ALA A 99 7.40 5.75 -0.40
CA ALA A 99 8.76 5.64 0.12
C ALA A 99 9.80 5.85 -0.98
N LEU A 100 9.59 5.25 -2.15
CA LEU A 100 10.44 5.42 -3.33
C LEU A 100 10.39 6.85 -3.89
N THR A 101 9.22 7.49 -3.94
CA THR A 101 9.09 8.90 -4.34
C THR A 101 9.76 9.83 -3.33
N ALA A 102 9.63 9.55 -2.03
CA ALA A 102 10.33 10.27 -1.00
C ALA A 102 11.85 10.17 -1.22
N ALA A 103 12.36 8.95 -1.41
CA ALA A 103 13.76 8.65 -1.68
C ALA A 103 14.22 8.96 -3.12
N ARG A 104 13.44 9.74 -3.90
CA ARG A 104 13.79 10.26 -5.24
C ARG A 104 13.97 9.20 -6.32
N ALA A 105 13.49 7.98 -6.12
CA ALA A 105 13.50 6.93 -7.13
C ALA A 105 12.46 7.19 -8.23
N PHE A 106 11.30 7.77 -7.88
CA PHE A 106 10.29 8.21 -8.84
C PHE A 106 10.14 9.73 -8.85
N THR A 107 9.72 10.28 -9.99
CA THR A 107 9.08 11.59 -10.02
C THR A 107 7.72 11.51 -9.34
N LEU A 108 7.22 12.63 -8.82
CA LEU A 108 5.89 12.68 -8.20
C LEU A 108 4.79 12.33 -9.23
N SER A 109 4.88 12.94 -10.41
CA SER A 109 3.98 12.68 -11.54
C SER A 109 3.93 11.20 -11.97
N ASP A 110 5.08 10.54 -12.11
CA ASP A 110 5.12 9.12 -12.51
C ASP A 110 4.54 8.22 -11.42
N CYS A 111 4.86 8.50 -10.16
CA CYS A 111 4.31 7.75 -9.03
C CYS A 111 2.78 7.90 -8.94
N ALA A 112 2.25 9.11 -9.15
CA ALA A 112 0.80 9.34 -9.17
C ALA A 112 0.12 8.47 -10.25
N LYS A 113 0.67 8.46 -11.48
CA LYS A 113 0.16 7.65 -12.59
C LYS A 113 0.26 6.16 -12.32
N LEU A 114 1.39 5.69 -11.77
CA LEU A 114 1.58 4.30 -11.38
C LEU A 114 0.56 3.86 -10.32
N LEU A 115 0.33 4.68 -9.28
CA LEU A 115 -0.63 4.36 -8.22
C LEU A 115 -2.09 4.42 -8.70
N LYS A 116 -2.42 5.35 -9.60
CA LYS A 116 -3.73 5.37 -10.26
C LYS A 116 -3.95 4.09 -11.05
N LEU A 117 -2.99 3.70 -11.90
CA LEU A 117 -3.05 2.46 -12.67
C LEU A 117 -3.13 1.24 -11.76
N ARG A 118 -2.27 1.15 -10.75
CA ARG A 118 -2.24 0.05 -9.77
C ARG A 118 -3.59 -0.13 -9.11
N GLY A 119 -4.18 0.97 -8.63
CA GLY A 119 -5.50 0.92 -8.01
C GLY A 119 -6.58 0.41 -8.96
N GLN A 120 -6.58 0.88 -10.21
CA GLN A 120 -7.56 0.43 -11.21
C GLN A 120 -7.34 -1.04 -11.62
N ALA A 121 -6.09 -1.45 -11.83
CA ALA A 121 -5.70 -2.81 -12.22
C ALA A 121 -6.08 -3.82 -11.14
N MET A 122 -5.76 -3.52 -9.87
CA MET A 122 -6.13 -4.38 -8.74
C MET A 122 -7.64 -4.50 -8.56
N GLN A 123 -8.40 -3.41 -8.77
CA GLN A 123 -9.86 -3.44 -8.68
C GLN A 123 -10.53 -4.29 -9.77
N ARG A 124 -9.99 -4.30 -10.99
CA ARG A 124 -10.56 -5.05 -12.12
C ARG A 124 -10.00 -6.46 -12.31
N ALA A 125 -8.96 -6.83 -11.57
CA ALA A 125 -8.31 -8.13 -11.69
C ALA A 125 -9.25 -9.30 -11.38
N VAL A 126 -10.22 -9.09 -10.48
CA VAL A 126 -11.25 -10.06 -10.09
C VAL A 126 -12.61 -9.39 -10.22
N LYS A 127 -13.63 -10.12 -10.68
CA LYS A 127 -14.98 -9.56 -10.77
C LYS A 127 -15.51 -9.25 -9.38
N ALA A 128 -16.27 -8.16 -9.28
CA ALA A 128 -16.88 -7.76 -8.01
C ALA A 128 -17.68 -8.91 -7.38
N GLY A 129 -17.39 -9.20 -6.11
CA GLY A 129 -18.05 -10.26 -5.34
C GLY A 129 -17.39 -11.64 -5.42
N GLU A 130 -16.45 -11.89 -6.33
CA GLU A 130 -15.75 -13.18 -6.44
C GLU A 130 -14.55 -13.29 -5.48
N GLY A 131 -13.96 -12.16 -5.08
CA GLY A 131 -12.86 -12.09 -4.11
C GLY A 131 -13.23 -11.40 -2.80
N ALA A 132 -12.47 -11.66 -1.75
CA ALA A 132 -12.63 -11.04 -0.44
C ALA A 132 -11.30 -10.89 0.31
N MET A 133 -11.30 -10.05 1.33
CA MET A 133 -10.26 -9.97 2.35
C MET A 133 -10.89 -9.96 3.74
N ALA A 134 -10.19 -10.48 4.74
CA ALA A 134 -10.65 -10.46 6.12
C ALA A 134 -9.51 -10.21 7.10
N SER A 135 -9.78 -9.39 8.11
CA SER A 135 -8.84 -9.11 9.19
C SER A 135 -9.09 -10.07 10.36
N LEU A 136 -8.05 -10.82 10.71
CA LEU A 136 -7.97 -11.66 11.90
C LEU A 136 -7.36 -10.84 13.03
N ILE A 137 -8.07 -10.75 14.15
CA ILE A 137 -7.79 -9.84 15.26
C ILE A 137 -7.86 -10.59 16.59
N GLY A 138 -6.90 -10.36 17.48
CA GLY A 138 -6.98 -10.82 18.87
C GLY A 138 -5.63 -11.19 19.46
N PRO A 139 -5.51 -11.33 20.79
CA PRO A 139 -4.23 -11.50 21.48
C PRO A 139 -3.47 -12.78 21.11
N LYS A 140 -4.15 -13.78 20.54
CA LYS A 140 -3.56 -15.05 20.07
C LYS A 140 -3.31 -15.08 18.56
N VAL A 141 -3.66 -14.02 17.84
CA VAL A 141 -3.49 -13.98 16.39
C VAL A 141 -2.05 -13.68 16.07
N ASP A 142 -1.39 -14.64 15.47
CA ASP A 142 -0.06 -14.52 14.86
C ASP A 142 -0.10 -15.07 13.43
N ILE A 143 1.06 -15.10 12.80
CA ILE A 143 1.20 -15.60 11.44
C ILE A 143 0.84 -17.09 11.32
N ALA A 144 1.15 -17.91 12.33
CA ALA A 144 0.90 -19.34 12.29
C ALA A 144 -0.59 -19.67 12.37
N LEU A 145 -1.35 -18.96 13.22
CA LEU A 145 -2.80 -19.05 13.27
C LEU A 145 -3.42 -18.64 11.94
N ALA A 146 -2.97 -17.52 11.36
CA ALA A 146 -3.49 -17.02 10.10
C ALA A 146 -3.19 -17.96 8.93
N GLU A 147 -1.99 -18.54 8.87
CA GLU A 147 -1.62 -19.55 7.88
C GLU A 147 -2.46 -20.82 8.03
N THR A 148 -2.71 -21.27 9.27
CA THR A 148 -3.61 -22.41 9.54
C THR A 148 -5.03 -22.11 9.05
N ALA A 149 -5.56 -20.92 9.33
CA ALA A 149 -6.88 -20.50 8.85
C ALA A 149 -6.93 -20.44 7.32
N ALA A 150 -5.90 -19.88 6.69
CA ALA A 150 -5.80 -19.80 5.24
C ALA A 150 -5.72 -21.20 4.59
N LEU A 151 -5.02 -22.16 5.20
CA LEU A 151 -4.97 -23.55 4.74
C LEU A 151 -6.34 -24.24 4.79
N GLU A 152 -7.14 -23.97 5.83
CA GLU A 152 -8.52 -24.46 5.89
C GLU A 152 -9.38 -23.82 4.80
N GLY A 153 -9.25 -22.50 4.60
CA GLY A 153 -9.88 -21.80 3.48
C GLY A 153 -9.46 -22.33 2.12
N ALA A 154 -8.19 -22.71 1.97
CA ALA A 154 -7.60 -23.18 0.71
C ALA A 154 -8.23 -24.48 0.17
N LYS A 155 -8.97 -25.21 1.02
CA LYS A 155 -9.79 -26.36 0.61
C LYS A 155 -10.99 -25.97 -0.26
N HIS A 156 -11.34 -24.68 -0.28
CA HIS A 156 -12.50 -24.13 -0.98
C HIS A 156 -12.13 -23.15 -2.10
N GLY A 157 -10.83 -22.99 -2.40
CA GLY A 157 -10.35 -22.02 -3.38
C GLY A 157 -9.03 -21.39 -3.00
N ILE A 158 -8.63 -20.31 -3.66
CA ILE A 158 -7.42 -19.57 -3.28
C ILE A 158 -7.68 -18.81 -1.96
N CYS A 159 -6.88 -19.05 -0.93
CA CYS A 159 -6.84 -18.24 0.29
C CYS A 159 -5.41 -18.21 0.84
N VAL A 160 -4.88 -17.01 1.08
CA VAL A 160 -3.51 -16.81 1.58
C VAL A 160 -3.49 -15.68 2.61
N VAL A 161 -2.41 -15.60 3.38
CA VAL A 161 -2.11 -14.41 4.19
C VAL A 161 -1.60 -13.30 3.28
N ALA A 162 -2.37 -12.20 3.22
CA ALA A 162 -2.08 -11.00 2.44
C ALA A 162 -1.21 -10.01 3.19
N ASN A 163 -1.49 -9.78 4.49
CA ASN A 163 -0.74 -8.82 5.29
C ASN A 163 -0.44 -9.39 6.68
N ASP A 164 0.83 -9.46 7.04
CA ASP A 164 1.28 -9.66 8.41
C ASP A 164 1.55 -8.28 9.03
N ASN A 165 0.54 -7.68 9.66
CA ASN A 165 0.61 -6.28 10.11
C ASN A 165 1.29 -6.14 11.48
N ASN A 166 0.87 -6.95 12.45
CA ASN A 166 1.44 -7.00 13.80
C ASN A 166 0.90 -8.23 14.55
N ASN A 167 1.51 -8.53 15.69
CA ASN A 167 0.96 -9.51 16.62
C ASN A 167 -0.42 -9.04 17.09
N GLY A 168 -1.45 -9.81 16.73
CA GLY A 168 -2.84 -9.49 16.98
C GLY A 168 -3.60 -8.91 15.80
N ASN A 169 -2.96 -8.70 14.64
CA ASN A 169 -3.62 -8.30 13.40
C ASN A 169 -2.94 -8.88 12.16
N VAL A 170 -3.61 -9.81 11.50
CA VAL A 170 -3.19 -10.40 10.21
C VAL A 170 -4.37 -10.36 9.25
N VAL A 171 -4.10 -10.15 7.96
CA VAL A 171 -5.14 -10.09 6.92
C VAL A 171 -4.98 -11.27 5.97
N ILE A 172 -6.08 -11.95 5.70
CA ILE A 172 -6.18 -13.01 4.69
C ILE A 172 -6.94 -12.51 3.47
N SER A 173 -6.66 -13.10 2.31
CA SER A 173 -7.16 -12.67 1.01
C SER A 173 -7.32 -13.85 0.06
N GLY A 174 -8.29 -13.78 -0.84
CA GLY A 174 -8.51 -14.82 -1.84
C GLY A 174 -9.92 -14.83 -2.42
N GLU A 175 -10.34 -16.00 -2.91
CA GLU A 175 -11.71 -16.22 -3.37
C GLU A 175 -12.68 -16.10 -2.20
N LYS A 176 -13.86 -15.54 -2.45
CA LYS A 176 -14.82 -15.23 -1.39
C LYS A 176 -15.19 -16.46 -0.54
N ALA A 177 -15.49 -17.59 -1.19
CA ALA A 177 -15.84 -18.82 -0.48
C ALA A 177 -14.68 -19.35 0.40
N ALA A 178 -13.45 -19.24 -0.09
CA ALA A 178 -12.25 -19.66 0.64
C ALA A 178 -11.96 -18.77 1.84
N VAL A 179 -12.11 -17.44 1.68
CA VAL A 179 -11.97 -16.49 2.79
C VAL A 179 -13.08 -16.68 3.82
N ASP A 180 -14.33 -16.90 3.41
CA ASP A 180 -15.44 -17.16 4.33
C ASP A 180 -15.19 -18.43 5.17
N ALA A 181 -14.63 -19.50 4.57
CA ALA A 181 -14.24 -20.70 5.30
C ALA A 181 -13.05 -20.45 6.26
N ALA A 182 -12.04 -19.69 5.83
CA ALA A 182 -10.91 -19.31 6.68
C ALA A 182 -11.33 -18.45 7.88
N ILE A 183 -12.33 -17.57 7.71
CA ILE A 183 -12.92 -16.80 8.82
C ILE A 183 -13.47 -17.72 9.91
N GLU A 184 -14.22 -18.76 9.54
CA GLU A 184 -14.80 -19.70 10.50
C GLU A 184 -13.72 -20.53 11.20
N ALA A 185 -12.70 -20.98 10.46
CA ALA A 185 -11.54 -21.66 11.04
C ALA A 185 -10.80 -20.76 12.04
N ALA A 186 -10.54 -19.50 11.69
CA ALA A 186 -9.90 -18.53 12.57
C ALA A 186 -10.70 -18.28 13.85
N LYS A 187 -12.04 -18.17 13.76
CA LYS A 187 -12.92 -18.04 14.92
C LYS A 187 -12.84 -19.25 15.84
N ALA A 188 -12.82 -20.47 15.29
CA ALA A 188 -12.66 -21.69 16.07
C ALA A 188 -11.32 -21.74 16.83
N MET A 189 -10.28 -21.10 16.30
CA MET A 189 -8.97 -20.94 16.96
C MET A 189 -8.90 -19.76 17.95
N GLY A 190 -10.00 -19.01 18.12
CA GLY A 190 -10.12 -17.91 19.08
C GLY A 190 -9.76 -16.53 18.54
N ALA A 191 -9.63 -16.37 17.22
CA ALA A 191 -9.52 -15.05 16.58
C ALA A 191 -10.91 -14.41 16.41
N ARG A 192 -10.98 -13.08 16.53
CA ARG A 192 -12.06 -12.32 15.91
C ARG A 192 -11.72 -12.18 14.42
N ALA A 193 -12.65 -12.49 13.53
CA ALA A 193 -12.42 -12.39 12.08
C ALA A 193 -13.49 -11.49 11.45
N ILE A 194 -13.06 -10.43 10.76
CA ILE A 194 -13.92 -9.37 10.21
C ILE A 194 -13.66 -9.23 8.70
N PRO A 195 -14.68 -9.41 7.85
CA PRO A 195 -14.57 -9.08 6.42
C PRO A 195 -14.21 -7.59 6.23
N LEU A 196 -13.29 -7.30 5.31
CA LEU A 196 -12.92 -5.94 4.97
C LEU A 196 -13.83 -5.41 3.85
N ALA A 197 -14.21 -4.14 3.96
CA ALA A 197 -14.97 -3.43 2.93
C ALA A 197 -14.06 -3.00 1.77
N VAL A 198 -13.52 -3.99 1.05
CA VAL A 198 -12.64 -3.80 -0.12
C VAL A 198 -13.29 -4.36 -1.38
N SER A 199 -12.83 -3.87 -2.54
CA SER A 199 -13.39 -4.23 -3.84
C SER A 199 -12.72 -5.43 -4.51
N ALA A 200 -11.58 -5.89 -4.00
CA ALA A 200 -10.81 -6.98 -4.57
C ALA A 200 -9.93 -7.69 -3.52
N PRO A 201 -9.49 -8.93 -3.79
CA PRO A 201 -8.62 -9.70 -2.90
C PRO A 201 -7.15 -9.33 -3.12
N PHE A 202 -6.71 -8.20 -2.55
CA PHE A 202 -5.35 -7.72 -2.73
C PHE A 202 -4.30 -8.67 -2.12
N HIS A 203 -3.06 -8.63 -2.64
CA HIS A 203 -1.93 -9.40 -2.10
C HIS A 203 -2.17 -10.92 -2.08
N CYS A 204 -2.76 -11.43 -3.16
CA CYS A 204 -2.94 -12.87 -3.36
C CYS A 204 -2.76 -13.25 -4.85
N PRO A 205 -2.66 -14.55 -5.18
CA PRO A 205 -2.46 -15.01 -6.56
C PRO A 205 -3.51 -14.53 -7.57
N LEU A 206 -4.73 -14.20 -7.13
CA LEU A 206 -5.78 -13.67 -8.00
C LEU A 206 -5.43 -12.28 -8.59
N MET A 207 -4.44 -11.59 -8.02
CA MET A 207 -3.96 -10.30 -8.53
C MET A 207 -2.93 -10.43 -9.66
N ALA A 208 -2.65 -11.62 -10.16
CA ALA A 208 -1.70 -11.83 -11.26
C ALA A 208 -1.96 -10.94 -12.49
N PRO A 209 -3.21 -10.72 -12.96
CA PRO A 209 -3.47 -9.78 -14.05
C PRO A 209 -3.02 -8.35 -13.74
N ALA A 210 -3.23 -7.89 -12.50
CA ALA A 210 -2.77 -6.57 -12.07
C ALA A 210 -1.24 -6.48 -11.98
N ALA A 211 -0.57 -7.56 -11.58
CA ALA A 211 0.89 -7.62 -11.55
C ALA A 211 1.49 -7.51 -12.96
N ASP A 212 0.86 -8.12 -13.98
CA ASP A 212 1.31 -8.01 -15.37
C ASP A 212 1.15 -6.57 -15.91
N GLU A 213 0.04 -5.91 -15.60
CA GLU A 213 -0.15 -4.49 -15.94
C GLU A 213 0.90 -3.60 -15.25
N MET A 214 1.20 -3.86 -13.98
CA MET A 214 2.21 -3.12 -13.24
C MET A 214 3.62 -3.35 -13.78
N ARG A 215 3.95 -4.57 -14.23
CA ARG A 215 5.23 -4.86 -14.88
C ARG A 215 5.41 -3.98 -16.11
N ALA A 216 4.42 -3.98 -17.01
CA ALA A 216 4.46 -3.16 -18.23
C ALA A 216 4.59 -1.66 -17.92
N ALA A 217 3.89 -1.17 -16.89
CA ALA A 217 3.95 0.23 -16.49
C ALA A 217 5.31 0.61 -15.88
N LEU A 218 5.87 -0.24 -15.02
CA LEU A 218 7.17 -0.02 -14.40
C LEU A 218 8.31 -0.05 -15.42
N ASP A 219 8.20 -0.86 -16.47
CA ASP A 219 9.16 -0.86 -17.58
C ASP A 219 9.16 0.46 -18.36
N GLY A 220 7.99 1.12 -18.45
CA GLY A 220 7.82 2.42 -19.11
C GLY A 220 8.23 3.64 -18.28
N VAL A 221 8.52 3.47 -16.99
CA VAL A 221 8.87 4.57 -16.07
C VAL A 221 10.38 4.58 -15.77
N ALA A 222 10.96 5.77 -15.88
CA ALA A 222 12.33 6.02 -15.44
C ALA A 222 12.39 5.97 -13.90
N MET A 223 13.19 5.05 -13.37
CA MET A 223 13.44 4.93 -11.94
C MET A 223 14.92 5.19 -11.66
N GLN A 224 15.19 6.05 -10.68
CA GLN A 224 16.54 6.30 -10.17
C GLN A 224 16.84 5.38 -8.98
N SER A 225 18.12 5.11 -8.72
CA SER A 225 18.53 4.51 -7.45
C SER A 225 18.07 5.42 -6.30
N PRO A 226 17.28 4.93 -5.33
CA PRO A 226 16.82 5.76 -4.23
C PRO A 226 18.00 6.26 -3.40
N VAL A 227 17.93 7.48 -2.89
CA VAL A 227 19.00 8.09 -2.08
C VAL A 227 19.09 7.51 -0.66
N VAL A 228 18.08 6.74 -0.25
CA VAL A 228 18.02 5.97 1.01
C VAL A 228 17.55 4.55 0.67
N PRO A 229 18.14 3.49 1.24
CA PRO A 229 17.68 2.14 1.00
C PRO A 229 16.20 1.94 1.35
N LEU A 230 15.47 1.31 0.42
CA LEU A 230 14.10 0.84 0.64
C LEU A 230 14.15 -0.49 1.40
N VAL A 231 13.28 -0.67 2.39
CA VAL A 231 12.93 -2.00 2.95
C VAL A 231 11.70 -2.53 2.21
N PRO A 232 11.84 -3.50 1.29
CA PRO A 232 10.72 -3.98 0.48
C PRO A 232 9.78 -4.86 1.30
N ASN A 233 8.47 -4.80 1.02
CA ASN A 233 7.45 -5.57 1.75
C ASN A 233 7.61 -7.11 1.62
N ILE A 234 8.24 -7.58 0.56
CA ILE A 234 8.35 -9.02 0.24
C ILE A 234 9.64 -9.63 0.80
N SER A 235 10.80 -9.09 0.45
CA SER A 235 12.10 -9.69 0.77
C SER A 235 12.62 -9.30 2.16
N LEU A 236 12.26 -8.09 2.64
CA LEU A 236 12.85 -7.43 3.81
C LEU A 236 14.34 -7.13 3.70
N GLU A 237 14.96 -7.39 2.55
CA GLU A 237 16.36 -7.09 2.31
C GLU A 237 16.49 -5.64 1.81
N PRO A 238 17.08 -4.72 2.62
CA PRO A 238 17.16 -3.33 2.22
C PRO A 238 17.99 -3.17 0.94
N THR A 239 17.47 -2.40 -0.02
CA THR A 239 18.10 -2.27 -1.33
C THR A 239 17.94 -0.89 -1.94
N GLN A 240 18.89 -0.53 -2.79
CA GLN A 240 18.86 0.63 -3.69
C GLN A 240 18.93 0.19 -5.16
N ASP A 241 18.99 -1.12 -5.43
CA ASP A 241 19.09 -1.64 -6.78
C ASP A 241 17.73 -1.52 -7.50
N VAL A 242 17.72 -0.70 -8.55
CA VAL A 242 16.51 -0.39 -9.34
C VAL A 242 15.88 -1.64 -9.95
N ALA A 243 16.69 -2.59 -10.43
CA ALA A 243 16.16 -3.80 -11.07
C ALA A 243 15.50 -4.71 -10.02
N ILE A 244 16.13 -4.86 -8.85
CA ILE A 244 15.55 -5.60 -7.73
C ILE A 244 14.25 -4.92 -7.27
N ILE A 245 14.25 -3.60 -7.08
CA ILE A 245 13.08 -2.84 -6.64
C ILE A 245 11.92 -3.03 -7.62
N LYS A 246 12.14 -2.86 -8.94
CA LYS A 246 11.08 -3.07 -9.94
C LYS A 246 10.49 -4.48 -9.88
N SER A 247 11.33 -5.51 -9.74
CA SER A 247 10.87 -6.89 -9.61
C SER A 247 10.00 -7.08 -8.36
N LEU A 248 10.45 -6.55 -7.22
CA LEU A 248 9.74 -6.68 -5.94
C LEU A 248 8.42 -5.90 -5.94
N LEU A 249 8.33 -4.72 -6.58
CA LEU A 249 7.08 -3.98 -6.72
C LEU A 249 6.01 -4.73 -7.52
N VAL A 250 6.41 -5.52 -8.52
CA VAL A 250 5.51 -6.40 -9.28
C VAL A 250 5.07 -7.58 -8.40
N GLU A 251 6.01 -8.24 -7.73
CA GLU A 251 5.74 -9.36 -6.83
C GLU A 251 4.82 -8.93 -5.67
N GLN A 252 4.99 -7.71 -5.16
CA GLN A 252 4.19 -7.13 -4.08
C GLN A 252 2.68 -7.18 -4.35
N VAL A 253 2.25 -7.09 -5.60
CA VAL A 253 0.83 -7.09 -5.97
C VAL A 253 0.15 -8.43 -5.61
N THR A 254 0.89 -9.53 -5.71
CA THR A 254 0.41 -10.89 -5.43
C THR A 254 0.97 -11.48 -4.12
N GLY A 255 2.05 -10.90 -3.61
CA GLY A 255 2.79 -11.38 -2.45
C GLY A 255 2.34 -10.76 -1.13
N ARG A 256 2.75 -11.41 -0.03
CA ARG A 256 2.42 -11.02 1.34
C ARG A 256 3.17 -9.76 1.75
N VAL A 257 2.47 -8.77 2.30
CA VAL A 257 3.10 -7.61 2.95
C VAL A 257 3.58 -8.00 4.35
N ARG A 258 4.89 -8.13 4.54
CA ARG A 258 5.56 -8.52 5.80
C ARG A 258 5.83 -7.32 6.71
N TRP A 259 4.78 -6.60 7.08
CA TRP A 259 4.91 -5.32 7.78
C TRP A 259 5.37 -5.46 9.23
N ARG A 260 4.90 -6.47 9.96
CA ARG A 260 5.36 -6.76 11.32
C ARG A 260 6.88 -6.92 11.36
N GLU A 261 7.41 -7.76 10.49
CA GLU A 261 8.86 -8.00 10.38
C GLU A 261 9.61 -6.73 9.95
N THR A 262 9.02 -5.92 9.06
CA THR A 262 9.57 -4.60 8.70
C THR A 262 9.72 -3.69 9.93
N ILE A 263 8.71 -3.65 10.80
CA ILE A 263 8.77 -2.87 12.04
C ILE A 263 9.77 -3.47 13.04
N GLU A 264 9.82 -4.80 13.19
CA GLU A 264 10.78 -5.48 14.08
C GLU A 264 12.25 -5.21 13.68
N MET A 265 12.53 -5.04 12.39
CA MET A 265 13.87 -4.64 11.91
C MET A 265 14.31 -3.26 12.40
N PHE A 266 13.37 -2.40 12.81
CA PHE A 266 13.65 -1.03 13.21
C PHE A 266 13.96 -0.86 14.71
N GLY A 267 13.69 -1.90 15.51
CA GLY A 267 13.81 -1.89 16.98
C GLY A 267 12.62 -1.26 17.68
#